data_AF-A0A0A9D8F1-F1
#
_entry.id   AF-A0A0A9D8F1-F1
#
_cell.length_a   1.000
_cell.length_b   1.000
_cell.length_c   1.000
_cell.angle_alpha   90.00
_cell.angle_beta   90.00
_cell.angle_gamma   90.00
#
_symmetry.space_group_name_H-M   'P 1'
#
loop_
_entity.id
_entity.type
_entity.pdbx_description
1 polymer ?
#
loop_
_entity_poly.entity_id
_entity_poly.type
_entity_poly.pdbx_seq_one_letter_code
_entity_poly.pdbx_strand_id
1 'polypeptide(L)'
;MSTGMVPSIGVVYDGKWFLKGLDSHRHVVSEVYLPASKTWSATSDEMVTGWRNPSISFNGRLYSADCRDGCKLRVYNRETGSWTRFMDTRRHLGSSRALEAAALVSLNGKLCIIRNNMSITLIDTSDPTTATEIDSARMWGTFARKGRHRSFMANLWATVPGRNLKTHILHCQVLQV
;
A
#
# COMPACT_ATOMS: atom_id res chain seq x y z
N MET A 1 -3.19 28.51 -12.93
CA MET A 1 -3.26 28.00 -11.55
C MET A 1 -3.59 26.52 -11.64
N SER A 2 -2.74 25.62 -11.15
CA SER A 2 -3.13 24.20 -11.03
C SER A 2 -4.31 24.13 -10.06
N THR A 3 -5.45 23.67 -10.52
CA THR A 3 -6.58 23.29 -9.67
C THR A 3 -6.10 22.18 -8.76
N GLY A 4 -5.98 22.45 -7.46
CA GLY A 4 -5.47 21.48 -6.50
C GLY A 4 -6.20 20.14 -6.58
N MET A 5 -5.47 19.04 -6.31
CA MET A 5 -6.02 17.69 -6.32
C MET A 5 -6.33 17.19 -4.91
N VAL A 6 -7.35 16.34 -4.78
CA VAL A 6 -7.56 15.48 -3.60
C VAL A 6 -6.76 14.19 -3.81
N PRO A 7 -5.62 13.98 -3.12
CA PRO A 7 -4.81 12.78 -3.30
C PRO A 7 -5.55 11.54 -2.81
N SER A 8 -5.48 10.46 -3.58
CA SER A 8 -6.04 9.15 -3.22
C SER A 8 -4.97 8.08 -3.04
N ILE A 9 -3.87 8.17 -3.80
CA ILE A 9 -2.73 7.25 -3.72
C ILE A 9 -1.44 8.06 -3.87
N GLY A 10 -0.42 7.71 -3.08
CA GLY A 10 0.90 8.34 -3.09
C GLY A 10 2.02 7.30 -3.05
N VAL A 11 3.10 7.54 -3.79
CA VAL A 11 4.33 6.73 -3.68
C VAL A 11 5.59 7.58 -3.92
N VAL A 12 6.61 7.36 -3.12
CA VAL A 12 7.95 7.90 -3.35
C VAL A 12 8.74 6.85 -4.11
N TYR A 13 9.21 7.18 -5.31
CA TYR A 13 10.00 6.27 -6.14
C TYR A 13 11.04 7.08 -6.92
N ASP A 14 12.26 6.56 -7.04
CA ASP A 14 13.34 7.21 -7.80
C ASP A 14 13.61 8.67 -7.38
N GLY A 15 13.57 8.95 -6.07
CA GLY A 15 13.78 10.29 -5.53
C GLY A 15 12.68 11.30 -5.90
N LYS A 16 11.53 10.85 -6.41
CA LYS A 16 10.37 11.68 -6.76
C LYS A 16 9.16 11.23 -5.96
N TRP A 17 8.24 12.15 -5.70
CA TRP A 17 6.97 11.81 -5.05
C TRP A 17 5.83 11.91 -6.04
N PHE A 18 5.23 10.77 -6.34
CA PHE A 18 4.08 10.66 -7.24
C PHE A 18 2.78 10.64 -6.43
N LEU A 19 1.80 11.41 -6.90
CA LEU A 19 0.46 11.44 -6.37
C LEU A 19 -0.55 11.19 -7.50
N LYS A 20 -1.60 10.44 -7.20
CA LYS A 20 -2.77 10.24 -8.06
C LYS A 20 -4.01 10.58 -7.25
N GLY A 21 -4.96 11.25 -7.88
CA GLY A 21 -6.14 11.74 -7.18
C GLY A 21 -7.18 12.29 -8.12
N LEU A 22 -8.07 13.11 -7.57
CA LEU A 22 -9.14 13.76 -8.31
C LEU A 22 -8.95 15.27 -8.28
N ASP A 23 -9.10 15.94 -9.42
CA ASP A 23 -9.16 17.39 -9.49
C ASP A 23 -10.54 17.93 -9.05
N SER A 24 -10.73 19.25 -9.13
CA SER A 24 -12.00 19.92 -8.82
C SER A 24 -13.17 19.47 -9.71
N HIS A 25 -12.88 18.94 -10.89
CA HIS A 25 -13.87 18.41 -11.84
C HIS A 25 -14.09 16.90 -11.69
N ARG A 26 -13.45 16.27 -10.71
CA ARG A 26 -13.45 14.81 -10.47
C ARG A 26 -12.81 14.00 -11.60
N HIS A 27 -11.92 14.60 -12.39
CA HIS A 27 -11.06 13.85 -13.30
C HIS A 27 -9.89 13.25 -12.55
N VAL A 28 -9.47 12.06 -12.98
CA VAL A 28 -8.26 11.42 -12.44
C VAL A 28 -7.05 12.20 -12.96
N VAL A 29 -6.34 12.84 -12.03
CA VAL A 29 -5.10 13.55 -12.31
C VAL A 29 -3.94 12.89 -11.61
N SER A 30 -2.74 13.15 -12.12
CA SER A 30 -1.51 12.60 -11.58
C SER A 30 -0.42 13.65 -11.65
N GLU A 31 0.26 13.83 -10.52
CA GLU A 31 1.32 14.82 -10.36
C GLU A 31 2.55 14.17 -9.75
N VAL A 32 3.71 14.72 -10.09
CA VAL A 32 4.99 14.32 -9.52
C VAL A 32 5.68 15.55 -8.93
N TYR A 33 6.16 15.41 -7.70
CA TYR A 33 7.03 16.38 -7.07
C TYR A 33 8.48 16.08 -7.46
N LEU A 34 9.14 17.11 -8.00
CA LEU A 34 10.54 17.09 -8.40
C LEU A 34 11.36 17.86 -7.35
N PRO A 35 12.13 17.17 -6.48
CA PRO A 35 12.82 17.86 -5.37
C PRO A 35 13.88 18.85 -5.84
N ALA A 36 14.55 18.55 -6.96
CA ALA A 36 15.57 19.41 -7.53
C ALA A 36 15.05 20.81 -7.89
N SER A 37 13.84 20.89 -8.46
CA SER A 37 13.19 22.15 -8.82
C SER A 37 12.20 22.65 -7.76
N LYS A 38 11.89 21.83 -6.74
CA LYS A 38 10.87 22.07 -5.71
C LYS A 38 9.49 22.36 -6.29
N THR A 39 9.15 21.74 -7.41
CA THR A 39 7.89 21.96 -8.13
C THR A 39 7.09 20.67 -8.27
N TRP A 40 5.77 20.83 -8.34
CA TRP A 40 4.87 19.80 -8.84
C TRP A 40 4.76 19.92 -10.35
N SER A 41 4.59 18.80 -11.04
CA SER A 41 4.39 18.75 -12.49
C SER A 41 3.40 17.64 -12.83
N ALA A 42 2.54 17.88 -13.81
CA ALA A 42 1.64 16.85 -14.31
C ALA A 42 2.46 15.68 -14.89
N THR A 43 2.01 14.46 -14.63
CA THR A 43 2.57 13.24 -15.23
C THR A 43 1.46 12.35 -15.73
N SER A 44 1.69 11.69 -16.86
CA SER A 44 0.77 10.72 -17.46
C SER A 44 1.52 9.50 -17.99
N ASP A 45 2.68 9.19 -17.40
CA ASP A 45 3.50 8.07 -17.83
C ASP A 45 2.84 6.69 -17.58
N GLU A 46 3.40 5.67 -18.21
CA GLU A 46 2.92 4.28 -18.09
C GLU A 46 3.02 3.75 -16.66
N MET A 47 3.96 4.27 -15.86
CA MET A 47 4.06 3.96 -14.44
C MET A 47 2.76 4.33 -13.73
N VAL A 48 2.32 5.59 -13.85
CA VAL A 48 1.16 6.11 -13.12
C VAL A 48 -0.18 5.62 -13.69
N THR A 49 -0.27 5.39 -14.99
CA THR A 49 -1.49 4.79 -15.59
C THR A 49 -1.70 3.37 -15.08
N GLY A 50 -0.63 2.56 -15.05
CA GLY A 50 -0.67 1.19 -14.56
C GLY A 50 -0.80 1.07 -13.05
N TRP A 51 -0.37 2.06 -12.27
CA TRP A 51 -0.26 2.04 -10.80
C TRP A 51 -1.57 1.75 -10.04
N ARG A 52 -1.48 0.92 -8.99
CA ARG A 52 -2.60 0.47 -8.12
C ARG A 52 -2.20 0.56 -6.65
N ASN A 53 -3.20 0.68 -5.78
CA ASN A 53 -3.03 0.67 -4.32
C ASN A 53 -3.34 -0.73 -3.75
N PRO A 54 -2.63 -1.20 -2.70
CA PRO A 54 -1.44 -0.60 -2.10
C PRO A 54 -0.16 -0.76 -2.93
N SER A 55 0.80 0.14 -2.72
CA SER A 55 2.10 0.15 -3.39
C SER A 55 3.24 0.56 -2.46
N ILE A 56 4.45 0.09 -2.76
CA ILE A 56 5.66 0.43 -2.01
C ILE A 56 6.89 0.50 -2.91
N SER A 57 7.76 1.47 -2.65
CA SER A 57 9.14 1.43 -3.11
C SER A 57 9.99 0.66 -2.10
N PHE A 58 10.61 -0.41 -2.57
CA PHE A 58 11.36 -1.33 -1.74
C PHE A 58 12.58 -1.83 -2.52
N ASN A 59 13.77 -1.73 -1.94
CA ASN A 59 15.05 -2.09 -2.56
C ASN A 59 15.22 -1.48 -3.97
N GLY A 60 14.90 -0.19 -4.13
CA GLY A 60 15.03 0.54 -5.39
C GLY A 60 14.00 0.17 -6.47
N ARG A 61 13.06 -0.73 -6.18
CA ARG A 61 12.02 -1.18 -7.10
C ARG A 61 10.65 -0.74 -6.60
N LEU A 62 9.73 -0.51 -7.52
CA LEU A 62 8.36 -0.12 -7.21
C LEU A 62 7.42 -1.31 -7.37
N TYR A 63 6.76 -1.68 -6.27
CA TYR A 63 5.81 -2.79 -6.20
C TYR A 63 4.39 -2.28 -6.00
N SER A 64 3.42 -3.03 -6.53
CA SER A 64 2.01 -2.83 -6.18
C SER A 64 1.27 -4.16 -6.06
N ALA A 65 0.17 -4.13 -5.32
CA ALA A 65 -0.80 -5.21 -5.36
C ALA A 65 -1.42 -5.31 -6.76
N ASP A 66 -1.55 -6.54 -7.25
CA ASP A 66 -2.25 -6.88 -8.49
C ASP A 66 -3.57 -7.61 -8.23
N CYS A 67 -3.66 -8.32 -7.09
CA CYS A 67 -4.91 -8.87 -6.56
C CYS A 67 -5.36 -8.11 -5.30
N ARG A 68 -6.68 -8.07 -5.08
CA ARG A 68 -7.32 -7.31 -3.98
C ARG A 68 -6.85 -7.73 -2.60
N ASP A 69 -6.59 -9.01 -2.37
CA ASP A 69 -6.09 -9.56 -1.09
C ASP A 69 -4.55 -9.60 -1.01
N GLY A 70 -3.87 -9.07 -2.03
CA GLY A 70 -2.41 -9.07 -2.12
C GLY A 70 -1.78 -10.41 -2.49
N CYS A 71 -2.56 -11.44 -2.87
CA CYS A 71 -1.97 -12.73 -3.26
C CYS A 71 -1.11 -12.68 -4.54
N LYS A 72 -1.32 -11.63 -5.37
CA LYS A 72 -0.51 -11.32 -6.55
C LYS A 72 0.10 -9.94 -6.40
N LEU A 73 1.41 -9.86 -6.66
CA LEU A 73 2.15 -8.61 -6.71
C LEU A 73 2.75 -8.43 -8.10
N ARG A 74 2.93 -7.16 -8.47
CA ARG A 74 3.60 -6.75 -9.69
C ARG A 74 4.65 -5.70 -9.39
N VAL A 75 5.62 -5.59 -10.28
CA VAL A 75 6.75 -4.68 -10.16
C VAL A 75 6.86 -3.85 -11.43
N TYR A 76 7.17 -2.57 -11.26
CA TYR A 76 7.40 -1.67 -12.38
C TYR A 76 8.80 -1.91 -12.96
N ASN A 77 8.87 -2.14 -14.27
CA ASN A 77 10.11 -2.19 -15.03
C ASN A 77 10.35 -0.84 -15.70
N ARG A 78 11.40 -0.14 -15.28
CA ARG A 78 11.78 1.17 -15.81
C ARG A 78 12.25 1.12 -17.27
N GLU A 79 12.94 0.04 -17.66
CA GLU A 79 13.51 -0.09 -19.00
C GLU A 79 12.43 -0.22 -20.06
N THR A 80 11.35 -0.94 -19.74
CA THR A 80 10.23 -1.18 -20.64
C THR A 80 9.04 -0.25 -20.39
N GLY A 81 9.10 0.60 -19.36
CA GLY A 81 7.98 1.45 -18.96
C GLY A 81 6.76 0.70 -18.42
N SER A 82 6.86 -0.60 -18.13
CA SER A 82 5.67 -1.45 -17.94
C SER A 82 5.63 -2.17 -16.60
N TRP A 83 4.41 -2.49 -16.16
CA TRP A 83 4.19 -3.30 -14.96
C TRP A 83 4.20 -4.79 -15.32
N THR A 84 5.03 -5.57 -14.62
CA THR A 84 5.16 -7.01 -14.85
C THR A 84 4.81 -7.80 -13.59
N ARG A 85 4.28 -9.01 -13.77
CA ARG A 85 3.98 -9.91 -12.66
C ARG A 85 5.26 -10.24 -11.89
N PHE A 86 5.26 -10.01 -10.58
CA PHE A 86 6.37 -10.32 -9.70
C PHE A 86 6.14 -11.61 -8.93
N MET A 87 4.96 -11.77 -8.33
CA MET A 87 4.62 -12.95 -7.54
C MET A 87 3.16 -13.34 -7.70
N ASP A 88 2.88 -14.61 -7.41
CA ASP A 88 1.55 -15.13 -7.17
C ASP A 88 1.64 -16.29 -6.18
N THR A 89 1.07 -16.12 -4.99
CA THR A 89 1.06 -17.17 -3.97
C THR A 89 0.18 -18.35 -4.37
N ARG A 90 -0.59 -18.23 -5.47
CA ARG A 90 -1.62 -19.17 -5.95
C ARG A 90 -2.72 -19.47 -4.94
N ARG A 91 -2.72 -18.78 -3.80
CA ARG A 91 -3.68 -18.92 -2.71
C ARG A 91 -4.40 -17.59 -2.52
N HIS A 92 -5.52 -17.45 -3.21
CA HIS A 92 -6.43 -16.33 -2.95
C HIS A 92 -7.15 -16.58 -1.62
N LEU A 93 -6.98 -15.68 -0.66
CA LEU A 93 -7.60 -15.77 0.66
C LEU A 93 -9.09 -15.45 0.59
N GLY A 94 -9.50 -14.61 -0.36
CA GLY A 94 -10.89 -14.31 -0.64
C GLY A 94 -11.13 -12.86 -1.06
N SER A 95 -12.37 -12.57 -1.45
CA SER A 95 -12.80 -11.26 -1.97
C SER A 95 -13.40 -10.33 -0.92
N SER A 96 -13.46 -10.78 0.35
CA SER A 96 -14.07 -10.00 1.43
C SER A 96 -13.24 -8.76 1.75
N ARG A 97 -13.90 -7.68 2.16
CA ARG A 97 -13.22 -6.44 2.57
C ARG A 97 -12.22 -6.67 3.70
N ALA A 98 -12.48 -7.65 4.58
CA ALA A 98 -11.58 -7.99 5.68
C ALA A 98 -10.22 -8.53 5.18
N LEU A 99 -10.18 -9.17 4.01
CA LEU A 99 -8.96 -9.75 3.44
C LEU A 99 -8.29 -8.84 2.40
N GLU A 100 -8.89 -7.69 2.09
CA GLU A 100 -8.29 -6.72 1.19
C GLU A 100 -6.95 -6.21 1.74
N ALA A 101 -5.93 -6.21 0.88
CA ALA A 101 -4.62 -5.66 1.18
C ALA A 101 -4.76 -4.15 1.38
N ALA A 102 -4.46 -3.71 2.60
CA ALA A 102 -4.61 -2.34 3.04
C ALA A 102 -3.30 -1.56 2.89
N ALA A 103 -2.15 -2.21 3.09
CA ALA A 103 -0.84 -1.59 2.95
C ALA A 103 0.22 -2.62 2.51
N LEU A 104 1.23 -2.12 1.80
CA LEU A 104 2.51 -2.80 1.60
C LEU A 104 3.56 -2.03 2.38
N VAL A 105 4.30 -2.70 3.26
CA VAL A 105 5.32 -2.10 4.13
C VAL A 105 6.62 -2.88 4.07
N SER A 106 7.74 -2.23 4.38
CA SER A 106 8.99 -2.94 4.64
C SER A 106 9.01 -3.41 6.09
N LEU A 107 9.23 -4.70 6.33
CA LEU A 107 9.38 -5.26 7.67
C LEU A 107 10.55 -6.25 7.66
N ASN A 108 11.58 -5.96 8.46
CA ASN A 108 12.79 -6.78 8.58
C ASN A 108 13.45 -7.12 7.24
N GLY A 109 13.55 -6.14 6.33
CA GLY A 109 14.15 -6.35 5.01
C GLY A 109 13.32 -7.25 4.09
N LYS A 110 12.05 -7.48 4.41
CA LYS A 110 11.09 -8.21 3.59
C LYS A 110 9.90 -7.31 3.25
N LEU A 111 9.23 -7.63 2.14
CA LEU A 111 7.99 -6.96 1.78
C LEU A 111 6.86 -7.59 2.58
N CYS A 112 6.11 -6.77 3.31
CA CYS A 112 5.02 -7.18 4.17
C CYS A 112 3.69 -6.68 3.63
N ILE A 113 2.75 -7.58 3.43
CA ILE A 113 1.37 -7.27 3.09
C ILE A 113 0.57 -7.21 4.37
N ILE A 114 -0.10 -6.09 4.64
CA ILE A 114 -1.04 -5.94 5.76
C ILE A 114 -2.45 -5.85 5.18
N ARG A 115 -3.36 -6.67 5.72
CA ARG A 115 -4.77 -6.68 5.32
C ARG A 115 -5.66 -5.98 6.35
N ASN A 116 -6.90 -5.68 5.96
CA ASN A 116 -7.87 -5.01 6.84
C ASN A 116 -8.19 -5.81 8.13
N ASN A 117 -8.10 -7.14 8.09
CA ASN A 117 -8.25 -8.00 9.28
C ASN A 117 -6.97 -8.12 10.12
N MET A 118 -5.96 -7.29 9.83
CA MET A 118 -4.65 -7.29 10.48
C MET A 118 -3.81 -8.57 10.25
N SER A 119 -4.23 -9.49 9.38
CA SER A 119 -3.36 -10.60 8.94
C SER A 119 -2.20 -10.07 8.10
N ILE A 120 -1.04 -10.70 8.21
CA ILE A 120 0.16 -10.29 7.48
C ILE A 120 0.78 -11.42 6.66
N THR A 121 1.37 -11.08 5.53
CA THR A 121 2.20 -12.00 4.74
C THR A 121 3.55 -11.37 4.51
N LEU A 122 4.62 -12.06 4.90
CA LEU A 122 6.00 -11.65 4.65
C LEU A 122 6.52 -12.33 3.39
N ILE A 123 7.15 -11.54 2.53
CA ILE A 123 7.64 -11.95 1.22
C ILE A 123 9.12 -11.60 1.14
N ASP A 124 9.93 -12.62 0.93
CA ASP A 124 11.32 -12.41 0.56
C ASP A 124 11.40 -12.02 -0.91
N THR A 125 11.90 -10.83 -1.23
CA THR A 125 12.00 -10.41 -2.64
C THR A 125 13.18 -11.04 -3.38
N SER A 126 14.15 -11.62 -2.66
CA SER A 126 15.24 -12.37 -3.29
C SER A 126 14.79 -13.74 -3.79
N ASP A 127 13.84 -14.35 -3.09
CA ASP A 127 13.15 -15.57 -3.49
C ASP A 127 11.63 -15.43 -3.23
N PRO A 128 10.88 -14.89 -4.21
CA PRO A 128 9.45 -14.61 -4.05
C PRO A 128 8.59 -15.88 -3.98
N THR A 129 9.17 -17.07 -4.18
CA THR A 129 8.45 -18.33 -3.96
C THR A 129 8.27 -18.64 -2.48
N THR A 130 9.14 -18.09 -1.63
CA THR A 130 9.13 -18.28 -0.19
C THR A 130 8.30 -17.19 0.49
N ALA A 131 6.98 -17.32 0.42
CA ALA A 131 6.04 -16.46 1.16
C ALA A 131 5.70 -17.09 2.52
N THR A 132 5.93 -16.36 3.61
CA THR A 132 5.54 -16.78 4.96
C THR A 132 4.29 -16.02 5.40
N GLU A 133 3.16 -16.72 5.48
CA GLU A 133 1.93 -16.16 6.02
C GLU A 133 1.95 -16.25 7.55
N ILE A 134 1.75 -15.11 8.21
CA ILE A 134 1.54 -15.06 9.66
C ILE A 134 0.08 -14.66 9.88
N ASP A 135 -0.73 -15.61 10.36
CA ASP A 135 -2.10 -15.33 10.78
C ASP A 135 -2.09 -14.55 12.11
N SER A 136 -1.75 -13.27 12.01
CA SER A 136 -1.76 -12.34 13.13
C SER A 136 -3.17 -12.12 13.66
N ALA A 137 -4.24 -12.33 12.87
CA ALA A 137 -5.61 -12.21 13.37
C ALA A 137 -5.90 -13.24 14.47
N ARG A 138 -5.45 -14.49 14.29
CA ARG A 138 -5.55 -15.55 15.31
C ARG A 138 -4.58 -15.33 16.48
N MET A 139 -3.38 -14.79 16.23
CA MET A 139 -2.45 -14.40 17.29
C MET A 139 -3.04 -13.30 18.20
N TRP A 140 -3.65 -12.26 17.62
CA TRP A 140 -4.35 -11.20 18.35
C TRP A 140 -5.55 -11.73 19.14
N GLY A 141 -6.29 -12.71 18.61
CA GLY A 141 -7.33 -13.42 19.36
C GLY A 141 -6.80 -14.13 20.62
N THR A 142 -5.53 -14.55 20.58
CA THR A 142 -4.84 -15.21 21.71
C THR A 142 -4.33 -14.18 22.74
N PHE A 143 -3.75 -13.06 22.29
CA PHE A 143 -3.37 -11.94 23.17
C PHE A 143 -4.61 -11.28 23.82
N ALA A 144 -5.72 -11.17 23.11
CA ALA A 144 -6.99 -10.64 23.61
C ALA A 144 -7.73 -11.59 24.58
N ARG A 145 -7.19 -12.79 24.87
CA ARG A 145 -7.75 -13.76 25.83
C ARG A 145 -7.12 -13.66 27.23
N LYS A 146 -6.09 -12.84 27.44
CA LYS A 146 -5.61 -12.48 28.78
C LYS A 146 -6.19 -11.12 29.16
N GLY A 147 -7.16 -11.16 30.08
CA GLY A 147 -7.98 -10.01 30.48
C GLY A 147 -7.17 -8.76 30.83
N ARG A 148 -7.80 -7.60 30.57
CA ARG A 148 -7.38 -6.21 30.86
C ARG A 148 -6.79 -5.37 29.72
N HIS A 149 -6.58 -5.90 28.52
CA HIS A 149 -6.13 -5.11 27.35
C HIS A 149 -7.19 -4.88 26.26
N ARG A 150 -8.33 -5.60 26.31
CA ARG A 150 -9.44 -5.38 25.36
C ARG A 150 -9.98 -3.96 25.43
N SER A 151 -10.14 -3.40 26.63
CA SER A 151 -10.66 -2.03 26.81
C SER A 151 -9.66 -0.96 26.38
N PHE A 152 -8.36 -1.16 26.58
CA PHE A 152 -7.37 -0.15 26.22
C PHE A 152 -7.26 0.02 24.70
N MET A 153 -7.20 -1.08 23.95
CA MET A 153 -7.17 -1.01 22.49
C MET A 153 -8.54 -0.68 21.92
N ALA A 154 -9.64 -1.24 22.43
CA ALA A 154 -10.99 -0.84 21.99
C ALA A 154 -11.25 0.66 22.23
N ASN A 155 -10.75 1.24 23.32
CA ASN A 155 -10.87 2.69 23.58
C ASN A 155 -9.92 3.53 22.72
N LEU A 156 -8.69 3.05 22.43
CA LEU A 156 -7.79 3.70 21.48
C LEU A 156 -8.34 3.69 20.04
N TRP A 157 -9.12 2.67 19.68
CA TRP A 157 -9.79 2.55 18.40
C TRP A 157 -11.19 3.20 18.38
N ALA A 158 -11.85 3.37 19.53
CA ALA A 158 -13.12 4.09 19.65
C ALA A 158 -12.96 5.61 19.61
N THR A 159 -11.76 6.13 19.85
CA THR A 159 -11.42 7.55 19.61
C THR A 159 -11.18 7.87 18.14
N VAL A 160 -11.19 6.86 17.25
CA VAL A 160 -11.26 7.06 15.80
C VAL A 160 -12.76 7.13 15.43
N PRO A 161 -13.33 8.33 15.20
CA PRO A 161 -14.75 8.43 14.91
C PRO A 161 -15.04 7.82 13.53
N GLY A 162 -16.06 6.96 13.44
CA GLY A 162 -16.70 6.69 12.16
C GLY A 162 -17.15 5.27 11.89
N ARG A 163 -18.37 4.94 12.36
CA ARG A 163 -19.22 3.96 11.68
C ARG A 163 -19.29 4.36 10.20
N ASN A 164 -18.98 3.43 9.28
CA ASN A 164 -18.94 3.60 7.82
C ASN A 164 -17.79 4.43 7.18
N LEU A 165 -16.68 4.72 7.88
CA LEU A 165 -15.50 5.25 7.18
C LEU A 165 -14.65 4.15 6.53
N LYS A 166 -14.15 4.41 5.31
CA LYS A 166 -13.01 3.68 4.75
C LYS A 166 -11.83 3.90 5.70
N THR A 167 -11.57 2.94 6.57
CA THR A 167 -10.35 2.90 7.39
C THR A 167 -9.18 2.60 6.46
N HIS A 168 -8.72 3.63 5.75
CA HIS A 168 -7.47 3.54 5.03
C HIS A 168 -6.36 3.50 6.06
N ILE A 169 -5.58 2.41 6.08
CA ILE A 169 -4.26 2.45 6.73
C ILE A 169 -3.48 3.53 5.99
N LEU A 170 -3.23 4.66 6.64
CA LEU A 170 -2.42 5.74 6.09
C LEU A 170 -0.97 5.27 6.11
N HIS A 171 -0.50 4.74 4.99
CA HIS A 171 0.91 4.41 4.80
C HIS A 171 1.64 5.68 4.35
N CYS A 172 2.40 6.29 5.25
CA CYS A 172 3.24 7.44 4.94
C CYS A 172 4.59 6.95 4.41
N GLN A 173 4.94 7.35 3.18
CA GLN A 173 6.29 7.16 2.65
C GLN A 173 7.05 8.47 2.78
N VAL A 174 8.26 8.38 3.31
CA VAL A 174 9.12 9.55 3.53
C VAL A 174 10.00 9.73 2.29
N LEU A 175 9.92 10.90 1.68
CA LEU A 175 10.91 11.35 0.70
C LEU A 175 12.08 11.94 1.49
N GLN A 176 13.18 11.20 1.57
CA GLN A 176 14.41 11.67 2.20
C GLN A 176 15.25 12.38 1.13
N VAL A 177 15.57 13.65 1.38
CA VAL A 177 16.39 14.53 0.52
C VAL A 177 17.73 14.74 1.19
#